data_AF-K1PK33-F1
#
_entry.id   AF-K1PK33-F1
#
_cell.length_a   1.000
_cell.length_b   1.000
_cell.length_c   1.000
_cell.angle_alpha   90.00
_cell.angle_beta   90.00
_cell.angle_gamma   90.00
#
_symmetry.space_group_name_H-M   'P 1'
#
loop_
_entity.id
_entity.type
_entity.pdbx_description
1 polymer ?
#
loop_
_entity_poly.entity_id
_entity_poly.type
_entity_poly.pdbx_seq_one_letter_code
_entity_poly.pdbx_strand_id
1 'polypeptide(L)'
;MAEPAAMKRGVIEAPVLNTVTTNLEGQCELYTMEGGRLIRHTLKSMPARKVCAYCKFTGERFANGNIKQTFYHCETCNVPLCRFQSRECFLVYHKLKFQGTS
;
A
#
# COMPACT_ATOMS: atom_id res chain seq x y z
N MET A 1 -15.08 2.20 -31.79
CA MET A 1 -14.19 1.17 -31.19
C MET A 1 -13.58 1.83 -29.96
N ALA A 2 -14.21 1.63 -28.78
CA ALA A 2 -13.65 0.94 -27.59
C ALA A 2 -12.60 1.81 -26.86
N GLU A 3 -12.69 2.25 -25.59
CA GLU A 3 -13.50 1.93 -24.40
C GLU A 3 -13.61 3.22 -23.52
N PRO A 4 -14.69 3.42 -22.73
CA PRO A 4 -14.70 4.45 -21.69
C PRO A 4 -14.02 3.94 -20.40
N ALA A 5 -12.85 4.47 -20.07
CA ALA A 5 -12.19 4.19 -18.80
C ALA A 5 -13.06 4.65 -17.62
N ALA A 6 -13.52 3.68 -16.83
CA ALA A 6 -14.53 3.81 -15.79
C ALA A 6 -14.16 4.86 -14.73
N MET A 7 -14.83 6.01 -14.79
CA MET A 7 -14.99 6.94 -13.67
C MET A 7 -15.95 6.28 -12.67
N LYS A 8 -15.42 5.52 -11.70
CA LYS A 8 -16.24 4.89 -10.67
C LYS A 8 -16.66 5.94 -9.65
N ARG A 9 -17.95 6.25 -9.76
CA ARG A 9 -18.81 7.07 -8.90
C ARG A 9 -18.49 6.89 -7.42
N GLY A 10 -18.50 8.00 -6.69
CA GLY A 10 -18.39 8.01 -5.24
C GLY A 10 -19.44 7.09 -4.62
N VAL A 11 -18.94 6.11 -3.88
CA VAL A 11 -19.71 5.37 -2.90
C VAL A 11 -18.99 5.64 -1.58
N ILE A 12 -19.70 6.20 -0.62
CA ILE A 12 -19.30 6.15 0.79
C ILE A 12 -19.47 4.70 1.26
N GLU A 13 -18.69 3.77 0.69
CA GLU A 13 -18.56 2.43 1.24
C GLU A 13 -17.79 2.56 2.55
N ALA A 14 -18.32 1.95 3.61
CA ALA A 14 -17.61 1.83 4.87
C ALA A 14 -16.17 1.35 4.57
N PRO A 15 -15.13 1.91 5.24
CA PRO A 15 -13.76 1.57 4.94
C PRO A 15 -13.59 0.05 5.07
N VAL A 16 -13.38 -0.61 3.94
CA VAL A 16 -13.22 -2.07 3.92
C VAL A 16 -11.87 -2.35 4.55
N LEU A 17 -11.91 -2.92 5.77
CA LEU A 17 -10.71 -3.31 6.49
C LEU A 17 -9.80 -4.15 5.60
N ASN A 18 -8.50 -3.89 5.68
CA ASN A 18 -7.47 -4.60 4.93
C ASN A 18 -7.62 -4.48 3.40
N THR A 19 -8.31 -3.45 2.89
CA THR A 19 -8.46 -3.18 1.45
C THR A 19 -7.83 -1.85 1.07
N VAL A 20 -7.05 -1.83 -0.02
CA VAL A 20 -6.47 -0.60 -0.55
C VAL A 20 -7.50 0.15 -1.37
N THR A 21 -7.79 1.38 -0.98
CA THR A 21 -8.61 2.33 -1.74
C THR A 21 -7.74 3.48 -2.26
N THR A 22 -8.27 4.27 -3.18
CA THR A 22 -7.61 5.49 -3.66
C THR A 22 -8.43 6.71 -3.26
N ASN A 23 -7.78 7.69 -2.64
CA ASN A 23 -8.42 8.94 -2.25
C ASN A 23 -8.66 9.85 -3.47
N LEU A 24 -9.35 10.98 -3.26
CA LEU A 24 -9.63 11.99 -4.30
C LEU A 24 -8.36 12.60 -4.91
N GLU A 25 -7.24 12.57 -4.19
CA GLU A 25 -5.91 13.03 -4.63
C GLU A 25 -5.14 11.94 -5.42
N GLY A 26 -5.72 10.75 -5.61
CA GLY A 26 -5.09 9.61 -6.28
C GLY A 26 -4.03 8.88 -5.45
N GLN A 27 -3.97 9.13 -4.15
CA GLN A 27 -3.11 8.45 -3.18
C GLN A 27 -3.78 7.15 -2.73
N CYS A 28 -2.98 6.10 -2.54
CA CYS A 28 -3.51 4.83 -2.02
C CYS A 28 -3.65 4.93 -0.50
N GLU A 29 -4.80 4.57 0.06
CA GLU A 29 -5.02 4.46 1.49
C GLU A 29 -5.56 3.08 1.87
N LEU A 30 -5.35 2.69 3.12
CA LEU A 30 -5.70 1.38 3.65
C LEU A 30 -6.10 1.56 5.11
N TYR A 31 -7.11 0.82 5.58
CA TYR A 31 -7.53 0.85 6.97
C TYR A 31 -7.29 -0.51 7.62
N THR A 32 -6.65 -0.51 8.79
CA THR A 32 -6.35 -1.75 9.55
C THR A 32 -6.76 -1.58 11.01
N MET A 33 -7.00 -2.68 11.71
CA MET A 33 -7.30 -2.67 13.14
C MET A 33 -6.03 -2.97 13.93
N GLU A 34 -5.64 -2.05 14.81
CA GLU A 34 -4.50 -2.18 15.73
C GLU A 34 -5.01 -2.00 17.16
N GLY A 35 -4.96 -3.03 18.00
CA GLY A 35 -5.40 -2.94 19.39
C GLY A 35 -6.85 -2.44 19.55
N GLY A 36 -7.75 -2.81 18.64
CA GLY A 36 -9.15 -2.36 18.63
C GLY A 36 -9.38 -0.96 18.06
N ARG A 37 -8.35 -0.29 17.52
CA ARG A 37 -8.47 1.04 16.88
C ARG A 37 -8.29 0.93 15.38
N LEU A 38 -9.12 1.67 14.65
CA LEU A 38 -9.00 1.81 13.20
C LEU A 38 -7.83 2.75 12.88
N ILE A 39 -6.80 2.21 12.23
CA ILE A 39 -5.63 2.98 11.78
C ILE A 39 -5.71 3.14 10.27
N ARG A 40 -5.72 4.41 9.83
CA ARG A 40 -5.61 4.77 8.42
C ARG A 40 -4.14 4.82 8.02
N HIS A 41 -3.78 4.13 6.95
CA HIS A 41 -2.46 4.07 6.35
C HIS A 41 -2.53 4.73 4.99
N THR A 42 -1.85 5.85 4.82
CA THR A 42 -1.83 6.56 3.53
C THR A 42 -0.45 6.42 2.89
N LEU A 43 -0.44 6.02 1.62
CA LEU A 43 0.77 5.84 0.83
C LEU A 43 1.14 7.17 0.15
N LYS A 44 2.16 7.83 0.69
CA LYS A 44 2.67 9.11 0.18
C LYS A 44 3.96 8.94 -0.60
N SER A 45 4.13 9.76 -1.64
CA SER A 45 5.40 9.90 -2.33
C SER A 45 6.43 10.60 -1.42
N MET A 46 7.68 10.15 -1.51
CA MET A 46 8.83 10.66 -0.78
C MET A 46 9.88 11.13 -1.80
N PRO A 47 10.64 12.20 -1.52
CA PRO A 47 11.66 12.70 -2.44
C PRO A 47 12.83 11.72 -2.64
N ALA A 48 13.13 10.89 -1.64
CA ALA A 48 14.21 9.91 -1.69
C ALA A 48 13.68 8.49 -1.99
N ARG A 49 14.33 7.78 -2.92
CA ARG A 49 14.09 6.35 -3.12
C ARG A 49 14.63 5.58 -1.94
N LYS A 50 13.77 4.81 -1.27
CA LYS A 50 14.16 3.88 -0.22
C LYS A 50 13.87 2.45 -0.66
N VAL A 51 14.59 1.51 -0.07
CA VAL A 51 14.34 0.08 -0.30
C VAL A 51 12.98 -0.28 0.30
N CYS A 52 12.14 -0.98 -0.45
CA CYS A 52 10.85 -1.46 0.04
C CYS A 52 11.07 -2.41 1.22
N ALA A 53 10.49 -2.10 2.37
CA ALA A 53 10.61 -2.88 3.59
C ALA A 53 10.13 -4.33 3.38
N TYR A 54 9.01 -4.49 2.66
CA TYR A 54 8.48 -5.82 2.33
C TYR A 54 9.42 -6.62 1.43
N CYS A 55 9.92 -6.03 0.33
CA CYS A 55 10.84 -6.73 -0.57
C CYS A 55 12.19 -7.04 0.11
N LYS A 56 12.63 -6.18 1.04
CA LYS A 56 13.80 -6.45 1.88
C LYS A 56 13.55 -7.65 2.80
N PHE A 57 12.36 -7.73 3.39
CA PHE A 57 11.95 -8.83 4.27
C PHE A 57 11.81 -10.16 3.51
N THR A 58 11.17 -10.16 2.35
CA THR A 58 11.02 -11.36 1.52
C THR A 58 12.32 -11.80 0.84
N GLY A 59 13.36 -10.94 0.84
CA GLY A 59 14.61 -11.20 0.16
C GLY A 59 14.49 -11.20 -1.37
N GLU A 60 13.36 -10.71 -1.91
CA GLU A 60 13.14 -10.65 -3.35
C GLU A 60 14.10 -9.65 -4.00
N ARG A 61 15.03 -10.18 -4.79
CA ARG A 61 15.97 -9.42 -5.61
C ARG A 61 15.45 -9.40 -7.04
N PHE A 62 15.60 -8.26 -7.71
CA PHE A 62 15.42 -8.22 -9.15
C PHE A 62 16.50 -9.04 -9.85
N ALA A 63 16.25 -9.43 -11.11
CA ALA A 63 17.21 -10.15 -11.96
C ALA A 63 18.61 -9.48 -11.99
N ASN A 64 18.66 -8.15 -11.80
CA ASN A 64 19.89 -7.36 -11.72
C ASN A 64 20.54 -7.32 -10.32
N GLY A 65 20.18 -8.23 -9.40
CA GLY A 65 20.72 -8.32 -8.04
C GLY A 65 20.27 -7.22 -7.06
N ASN A 66 19.55 -6.20 -7.52
CA ASN A 66 19.12 -5.06 -6.71
C ASN A 66 17.79 -5.35 -5.98
N ILE A 67 17.68 -4.87 -4.74
CA ILE A 67 16.42 -4.91 -3.98
C ILE A 67 15.50 -3.79 -4.48
N LYS A 68 14.20 -4.08 -4.57
CA LYS A 68 13.21 -3.11 -5.05
C LYS A 68 13.20 -1.83 -4.25
N GLN A 69 13.50 -0.74 -4.94
CA GLN A 69 13.39 0.62 -4.41
C GLN A 69 12.01 1.19 -4.74
N THR A 70 11.51 2.04 -3.85
CA THR A 70 10.23 2.70 -3.94
C THR A 70 10.39 4.18 -3.58
N PHE A 71 9.61 5.01 -4.26
CA PHE A 71 9.42 6.42 -3.90
C PHE A 71 8.23 6.62 -2.97
N TYR A 72 7.61 5.55 -2.51
CA TYR A 72 6.40 5.61 -1.72
C TYR A 72 6.65 5.05 -0.33
N HIS A 73 6.02 5.67 0.66
CA HIS A 73 6.04 5.21 2.04
C HIS A 73 4.65 5.34 2.65
N CYS A 74 4.35 4.46 3.59
CA CYS A 74 3.20 4.64 4.45
C CYS A 74 3.50 5.76 5.44
N GLU A 75 2.68 6.81 5.47
CA GLU A 75 2.83 7.92 6.42
C GLU A 75 2.69 7.42 7.86
N THR A 76 1.71 6.56 8.12
CA THR A 76 1.34 6.10 9.46
C THR A 76 2.34 5.13 10.05
N CYS A 77 2.81 4.17 9.25
CA CYS A 77 3.83 3.21 9.67
C CYS A 77 5.28 3.71 9.44
N ASN A 78 5.45 4.84 8.74
CA ASN A 78 6.74 5.36 8.27
C ASN A 78 7.59 4.34 7.47
N VAL A 79 6.95 3.35 6.82
CA VAL A 79 7.65 2.29 6.10
C VAL A 79 7.64 2.50 4.58
N PRO A 80 8.79 2.40 3.91
CA PRO A 80 8.85 2.45 2.44
C PRO A 80 8.23 1.18 1.85
N LEU A 81 7.17 1.32 1.05
CA LEU A 81 6.46 0.20 0.42
C LEU A 81 6.18 0.50 -1.05
N CYS A 82 6.13 -0.55 -1.88
CA CYS A 82 5.82 -0.40 -3.31
C CYS A 82 4.34 -0.07 -3.53
N ARG A 83 4.08 0.75 -4.56
CA ARG A 83 2.73 1.07 -5.01
C ARG A 83 2.04 -0.16 -5.62
N PHE A 84 0.73 -0.21 -5.42
CA PHE A 84 -0.20 -1.27 -5.85
C PHE A 84 -0.04 -1.71 -7.32
N GLN A 85 0.35 -0.81 -8.21
CA GLN A 85 0.36 -1.04 -9.66
C GLN A 85 1.39 -2.06 -10.16
N SER A 86 2.41 -2.40 -9.35
CA SER A 86 3.42 -3.39 -9.78
C SER A 86 3.49 -4.63 -8.89
N ARG A 87 3.23 -4.48 -7.58
CA ARG A 87 3.10 -5.56 -6.59
C ARG A 87 2.35 -4.99 -5.40
N GLU A 88 1.40 -5.73 -4.86
CA GLU A 88 0.55 -5.31 -3.73
C GLU A 88 1.31 -5.28 -2.38
N CYS A 89 2.60 -4.89 -2.37
CA CYS A 89 3.45 -4.89 -1.18
C CYS A 89 2.86 -4.05 -0.05
N PHE A 90 2.19 -2.95 -0.39
CA PHE A 90 1.50 -2.11 0.60
C PHE A 90 0.42 -2.91 1.35
N LEU A 91 -0.50 -3.54 0.61
CA LEU A 91 -1.56 -4.39 1.17
C LEU A 91 -0.98 -5.59 1.90
N VAL A 92 -0.09 -6.35 1.27
CA VAL A 92 0.46 -7.60 1.81
C VAL A 92 1.25 -7.35 3.10
N TYR A 93 2.06 -6.29 3.16
CA TYR A 93 2.78 -5.94 4.37
C TYR A 93 1.84 -5.68 5.55
N HIS A 94 0.79 -4.90 5.32
CA HIS A 94 -0.19 -4.56 6.37
C HIS A 94 -1.05 -5.78 6.73
N LYS A 95 -1.44 -6.58 5.74
CA LYS A 95 -2.10 -7.87 5.93
C LYS A 95 -1.27 -8.78 6.82
N LEU A 96 0.02 -8.95 6.57
CA LEU A 96 0.88 -9.78 7.43
C LEU A 96 1.09 -9.19 8.82
N LYS A 97 1.26 -7.87 8.91
CA LYS A 97 1.49 -7.19 10.19
C LYS A 97 0.24 -7.18 11.08
N PHE A 98 -0.95 -7.09 10.51
CA PHE A 98 -2.22 -6.89 11.23
C PHE A 98 -3.19 -8.08 11.16
N GLN A 99 -2.94 -9.11 10.35
CA GLN A 99 -3.70 -10.38 10.40
C GLN A 99 -3.03 -11.45 11.27
N GLY A 100 -1.88 -11.12 11.89
CA GLY A 100 -1.11 -12.03 12.75
C GLY A 100 -1.55 -12.08 14.22
N THR A 101 -2.82 -11.88 14.52
CA THR A 101 -3.38 -12.13 15.87
C THR A 101 -4.67 -12.93 15.73
N SER A 102 -4.53 -14.25 15.70
CA SER A 102 -5.56 -15.23 16.04
C SER A 102 -4.92 -16.24 16.98
#